data_AF-A0A8T1YGC4-F1
#
_entry.id   AF-A0A8T1YGC4-F1
#
_cell.length_a   1.000
_cell.length_b   1.000
_cell.length_c   1.000
_cell.angle_alpha   90.00
_cell.angle_beta   90.00
_cell.angle_gamma   90.00
#
_symmetry.space_group_name_H-M   'P 1'
#
loop_
_entity.id
_entity.type
_entity.pdbx_description
1 polymer ?
#
loop_
_entity_poly.entity_id
_entity_poly.type
_entity_poly.pdbx_seq_one_letter_code
_entity_poly.pdbx_strand_id
1 'polypeptide(L)'
;MGSISVHITPSTTLPLRHFKARVSCFSSGHVSFIKDVAATEPPMHLHHLLKVLQTRGETIISPGAKQGLIPLAIPLSKNSSGSVTALLRWPTAPPGMDMPVVEVWRSGVRLIARNVDEYIHRILVEEDAQELTELYRASEEAGEKLYKKGAFAESQIDNLDVYVLKKVGLFPDLLERKVLRHFDEGDHVSAMVTGEFYTKKDLFPGFGRPFVYYANILQKVGRNSEAKDAARVALKSPWWTLGCPYEA
;
A
#
# COMPACT_ATOMS: atom_id res chain seq x y z
N MET A 1 66.97 -12.59 -44.31
CA MET A 1 66.06 -12.01 -43.29
C MET A 1 64.67 -12.53 -43.60
N GLY A 2 64.30 -13.65 -42.97
CA GLY A 2 63.04 -14.36 -43.25
C GLY A 2 61.92 -13.83 -42.37
N SER A 3 60.86 -13.36 -42.99
CA SER A 3 59.67 -12.82 -42.33
C SER A 3 58.85 -13.95 -41.70
N ILE A 4 58.72 -13.92 -40.37
CA ILE A 4 57.84 -14.79 -39.61
C ILE A 4 56.41 -14.24 -39.71
N SER A 5 55.58 -14.91 -40.51
CA SER A 5 54.14 -14.62 -40.62
C SER A 5 53.41 -15.34 -39.48
N VAL A 6 52.96 -14.60 -38.47
CA VAL A 6 52.16 -15.12 -37.35
C VAL A 6 50.71 -15.19 -37.81
N HIS A 7 50.25 -16.40 -38.15
CA HIS A 7 48.85 -16.68 -38.41
C HIS A 7 48.05 -16.64 -37.11
N ILE A 8 47.27 -15.58 -36.92
CA ILE A 8 46.26 -15.47 -35.87
C ILE A 8 44.98 -16.11 -36.40
N THR A 9 44.60 -17.26 -35.86
CA THR A 9 43.30 -17.89 -36.13
C THR A 9 42.19 -17.13 -35.39
N PRO A 10 41.07 -16.77 -36.04
CA PRO A 10 39.94 -16.20 -35.36
C PRO A 10 39.19 -17.30 -34.60
N SER A 11 39.18 -17.23 -33.27
CA SER A 11 38.33 -18.09 -32.44
C SER A 11 36.88 -17.64 -32.58
N THR A 12 36.08 -18.44 -33.28
CA THR A 12 34.63 -18.31 -33.41
C THR A 12 33.96 -18.58 -32.06
N THR A 13 33.73 -17.55 -31.26
CA THR A 13 32.86 -17.65 -30.09
C THR A 13 31.40 -17.67 -30.52
N LEU A 14 30.79 -18.84 -30.38
CA LEU A 14 29.34 -19.06 -30.52
C LEU A 14 28.56 -18.14 -29.57
N PRO A 15 27.46 -17.50 -29.99
CA PRO A 15 26.63 -16.75 -29.07
C PRO A 15 25.92 -17.75 -28.15
N LEU A 16 26.27 -17.71 -26.86
CA LEU A 16 25.44 -18.29 -25.81
C LEU A 16 24.08 -17.59 -25.86
N ARG A 17 23.11 -18.23 -26.51
CA ARG A 17 21.70 -17.91 -26.38
C ARG A 17 21.34 -18.07 -24.91
N HIS A 18 21.29 -16.97 -24.17
CA HIS A 18 20.53 -16.92 -22.94
C HIS A 18 19.07 -17.18 -23.32
N PHE A 19 18.64 -18.43 -23.13
CA PHE A 19 17.24 -18.76 -23.03
C PHE A 19 16.68 -17.98 -21.84
N LYS A 20 16.05 -16.83 -22.11
CA LYS A 20 15.12 -16.22 -21.16
C LYS A 20 13.98 -17.21 -20.97
N ALA A 21 14.08 -18.04 -19.94
CA ALA A 21 12.94 -18.75 -19.42
C ALA A 21 11.91 -17.69 -18.96
N ARG A 22 10.94 -17.38 -19.82
CA ARG A 22 9.71 -16.71 -19.38
C ARG A 22 8.85 -17.76 -18.68
N VAL A 23 9.19 -18.02 -17.42
CA VAL A 23 8.22 -18.56 -16.46
C VAL A 23 7.93 -17.40 -15.51
N SER A 24 6.94 -16.59 -15.92
CA SER A 24 6.45 -15.46 -15.14
C SER A 24 5.53 -15.97 -14.03
N CYS A 25 6.10 -16.61 -13.02
CA CYS A 25 5.44 -16.81 -11.74
C CYS A 25 5.84 -15.63 -10.83
N PHE A 26 5.28 -14.45 -11.09
CA PHE A 26 5.62 -13.25 -10.29
C PHE A 26 5.24 -13.42 -8.81
N SER A 27 4.21 -14.22 -8.51
CA SER A 27 3.81 -14.52 -7.13
C SER A 27 4.87 -15.31 -6.36
N SER A 28 5.49 -16.33 -6.97
CA SER A 28 6.53 -17.13 -6.28
C SER A 28 7.77 -16.30 -5.95
N GLY A 29 8.11 -15.32 -6.79
CA GLY A 29 9.22 -14.40 -6.55
C GLY A 29 9.01 -13.51 -5.33
N HIS A 30 7.80 -12.97 -5.14
CA HIS A 30 7.47 -12.15 -3.97
C HIS A 30 7.46 -12.96 -2.68
N VAL A 31 6.84 -14.14 -2.70
CA VAL A 31 6.79 -15.05 -1.54
C VAL A 31 8.20 -15.44 -1.10
N SER A 32 9.05 -15.86 -2.04
CA SER A 32 10.44 -16.24 -1.74
C SER A 32 11.24 -15.04 -1.21
N PHE A 33 11.08 -13.86 -1.81
CA PHE A 33 11.75 -12.65 -1.32
C PHE A 33 11.35 -12.29 0.12
N ILE A 34 10.07 -12.38 0.46
CA ILE A 34 9.61 -12.06 1.82
C ILE A 34 10.19 -13.06 2.83
N LYS A 35 10.17 -14.34 2.49
CA LYS A 35 10.71 -15.39 3.34
C LYS A 35 12.23 -15.30 3.50
N ASP A 36 12.95 -15.22 2.39
CA ASP A 36 14.40 -15.41 2.35
C ASP A 36 15.18 -14.10 2.56
N VAL A 37 14.63 -12.95 2.14
CA VAL A 37 15.29 -11.64 2.23
C VAL A 37 14.69 -10.77 3.33
N ALA A 38 13.35 -10.70 3.42
CA ALA A 38 12.69 -9.91 4.47
C ALA A 38 12.62 -10.64 5.82
N ALA A 39 12.95 -11.93 5.83
CA ALA A 39 13.02 -12.81 7.01
C ALA A 39 11.73 -12.77 7.83
N THR A 40 10.58 -12.93 7.16
CA THR A 40 9.26 -12.90 7.79
C THR A 40 8.26 -13.74 6.99
N GLU A 41 7.08 -13.97 7.55
CA GLU A 41 6.05 -14.79 6.93
C GLU A 41 5.34 -14.02 5.81
N PRO A 42 5.26 -14.59 4.58
CA PRO A 42 4.49 -14.00 3.49
C PRO A 42 2.99 -13.92 3.82
N PRO A 43 2.29 -12.81 3.48
CA PRO A 43 0.85 -12.74 3.62
C PRO A 43 0.13 -13.82 2.81
N MET A 44 -0.86 -14.47 3.43
CA MET A 44 -1.59 -15.63 2.89
C MET A 44 -2.14 -15.38 1.47
N HIS A 45 -2.85 -14.26 1.25
CA HIS A 45 -3.47 -13.94 -0.04
C HIS A 45 -2.61 -13.04 -0.95
N LEU A 46 -1.29 -12.96 -0.74
CA LEU A 46 -0.42 -12.08 -1.52
C LEU A 46 -0.52 -12.32 -3.04
N HIS A 47 -0.60 -13.58 -3.46
CA HIS A 47 -0.69 -13.92 -4.87
C HIS A 47 -2.01 -13.46 -5.50
N HIS A 48 -3.11 -13.56 -4.76
CA HIS A 48 -4.41 -13.01 -5.17
C HIS A 48 -4.35 -11.49 -5.30
N LEU A 49 -3.72 -10.79 -4.35
CA LEU A 49 -3.54 -9.34 -4.46
C LEU A 49 -2.75 -8.96 -5.70
N LEU A 50 -1.66 -9.66 -6.01
CA LEU A 50 -0.88 -9.39 -7.24
C LEU A 50 -1.73 -9.58 -8.49
N LYS A 51 -2.57 -10.61 -8.54
CA LYS A 51 -3.49 -10.85 -9.66
C LYS A 51 -4.54 -9.74 -9.76
N VAL A 52 -5.14 -9.34 -8.65
CA VAL A 52 -6.11 -8.23 -8.57
C VAL A 52 -5.49 -6.92 -9.07
N LEU A 53 -4.27 -6.57 -8.61
CA LEU A 53 -3.57 -5.36 -9.05
C LEU A 53 -3.24 -5.40 -10.55
N GLN A 54 -2.84 -6.57 -11.06
CA GLN A 54 -2.61 -6.75 -12.49
C GLN A 54 -3.90 -6.58 -13.31
N THR A 55 -5.01 -7.17 -12.87
CA THR A 55 -6.32 -7.02 -13.52
C THR A 55 -6.83 -5.59 -13.48
N ARG A 56 -6.53 -4.85 -12.40
CA ARG A 56 -6.80 -3.40 -12.28
C ARG A 56 -5.97 -2.55 -13.26
N GLY A 57 -5.04 -3.14 -14.01
CA GLY A 57 -4.21 -2.47 -15.01
C GLY A 57 -2.87 -1.98 -14.49
N GLU A 58 -2.47 -2.39 -13.27
CA GLU A 58 -1.16 -2.06 -12.73
C GLU A 58 -0.07 -3.01 -13.25
N THR A 59 1.16 -2.51 -13.36
CA THR A 59 2.29 -3.33 -13.77
C THR A 59 2.94 -3.97 -12.55
N ILE A 60 2.95 -5.30 -12.47
CA ILE A 60 3.67 -6.02 -11.42
C ILE A 60 5.17 -5.81 -11.59
N ILE A 61 5.84 -5.45 -10.50
CA ILE A 61 7.28 -5.17 -10.46
C ILE A 61 8.00 -6.15 -9.54
N SER A 62 9.31 -6.32 -9.74
CA SER A 62 10.10 -7.24 -8.92
C SER A 62 10.19 -6.74 -7.47
N PRO A 63 10.12 -7.62 -6.44
CA PRO A 63 10.34 -7.24 -5.05
C PRO A 63 11.78 -6.69 -4.80
N GLY A 64 12.71 -6.95 -5.72
CA GLY A 64 14.07 -6.40 -5.70
C GLY A 64 14.21 -5.02 -6.36
N ALA A 65 13.17 -4.49 -7.00
CA ALA A 65 13.19 -3.20 -7.69
C ALA A 65 13.13 -2.00 -6.70
N LYS A 66 14.16 -1.87 -5.85
CA LYS A 66 14.20 -0.91 -4.74
C LYS A 66 14.72 0.48 -5.10
N GLN A 67 15.07 0.73 -6.37
CA GLN A 67 15.63 2.00 -6.78
C GLN A 67 14.66 3.16 -6.50
N GLY A 68 15.08 4.11 -5.66
CA GLY A 68 14.26 5.27 -5.30
C GLY A 68 13.11 4.96 -4.34
N LEU A 69 13.07 3.76 -3.74
CA LEU A 69 12.08 3.38 -2.74
C LEU A 69 12.69 3.38 -1.34
N ILE A 70 11.85 3.52 -0.31
CA ILE A 70 12.32 3.31 1.06
C ILE A 70 12.80 1.85 1.23
N PRO A 71 13.90 1.59 1.96
CA PRO A 71 14.50 0.23 2.01
C PRO A 71 13.57 -0.88 2.53
N LEU A 72 12.60 -0.48 3.36
CA LEU A 72 11.63 -1.35 4.03
C LEU A 72 10.42 -1.71 3.17
N ALA A 73 10.24 -1.02 2.04
CA ALA A 73 9.19 -1.34 1.09
C ALA A 73 9.61 -2.54 0.23
N ILE A 74 8.68 -3.48 0.08
CA ILE A 74 8.73 -4.61 -0.83
C ILE A 74 7.73 -4.29 -1.94
N PRO A 75 8.19 -3.74 -3.08
CA PRO A 75 7.29 -3.32 -4.15
C PRO A 75 6.49 -4.48 -4.72
N LEU A 76 5.22 -4.22 -5.06
CA LEU A 76 4.29 -5.18 -5.66
C LEU A 76 3.94 -4.77 -7.10
N SER A 77 3.44 -3.55 -7.26
CA SER A 77 2.94 -3.03 -8.53
C SER A 77 3.25 -1.54 -8.67
N LYS A 78 3.17 -1.07 -9.92
CA LYS A 78 3.26 0.34 -10.27
C LYS A 78 2.04 0.71 -11.10
N ASN A 79 1.36 1.79 -10.72
CA ASN A 79 0.21 2.31 -11.44
C ASN A 79 0.64 3.26 -12.57
N SER A 80 -0.34 3.79 -13.32
CA SER A 80 -0.11 4.70 -14.45
C SER A 80 0.47 6.06 -14.04
N SER A 81 0.19 6.56 -12.82
CA SER A 81 0.81 7.79 -12.29
C SER A 81 2.26 7.59 -11.84
N GLY A 82 2.70 6.33 -11.79
CA GLY A 82 4.02 5.93 -11.36
C GLY A 82 4.18 5.77 -9.84
N SER A 83 3.10 5.87 -9.07
CA SER A 83 3.08 5.45 -7.67
C SER A 83 3.30 3.94 -7.57
N VAL A 84 3.99 3.53 -6.50
CA VAL A 84 4.29 2.11 -6.24
C VAL A 84 3.46 1.63 -5.07
N THR A 85 2.66 0.59 -5.29
CA THR A 85 2.03 -0.18 -4.21
C THR A 85 3.04 -1.19 -3.69
N ALA A 86 3.25 -1.25 -2.38
CA ALA A 86 4.23 -2.10 -1.73
C ALA A 86 3.68 -2.72 -0.45
N LEU A 87 4.29 -3.82 -0.02
CA LEU A 87 4.21 -4.24 1.37
C LEU A 87 5.30 -3.52 2.18
N LEU A 88 5.00 -3.16 3.42
CA LEU A 88 5.97 -2.52 4.30
C LEU A 88 6.45 -3.48 5.39
N ARG A 89 7.70 -3.92 5.31
CA ARG A 89 8.33 -4.69 6.39
C ARG A 89 8.72 -3.75 7.53
N TRP A 90 7.84 -3.59 8.51
CA TRP A 90 8.09 -2.72 9.65
C TRP A 90 9.26 -3.26 10.51
N PRO A 91 10.28 -2.46 10.86
CA PRO A 91 11.47 -2.96 11.56
C PRO A 91 11.20 -3.44 12.98
N THR A 92 10.30 -2.76 13.68
CA THR A 92 9.94 -3.02 15.08
C THR A 92 8.48 -3.47 15.18
N ALA A 93 8.04 -4.33 14.27
CA ALA A 93 6.65 -4.76 14.21
C ALA A 93 6.28 -5.44 15.55
N PRO A 94 5.21 -5.00 16.24
CA PRO A 94 4.69 -5.74 17.39
C PRO A 94 4.33 -7.19 16.98
N PRO A 95 4.41 -8.16 17.91
CA PRO A 95 3.93 -9.50 17.64
C PRO A 95 2.48 -9.49 17.15
N GLY A 96 2.22 -10.21 16.05
CA GLY A 96 0.89 -10.28 15.45
C GLY A 96 0.51 -9.08 14.56
N MET A 97 1.39 -8.10 14.35
CA MET A 97 1.18 -7.07 13.32
C MET A 97 1.47 -7.65 11.94
N ASP A 98 0.44 -7.73 11.11
CA ASP A 98 0.56 -8.07 9.70
C ASP A 98 1.39 -7.04 8.93
N MET A 99 1.92 -7.44 7.77
CA MET A 99 2.62 -6.53 6.87
C MET A 99 1.63 -5.60 6.15
N PRO A 100 1.64 -4.28 6.42
CA PRO A 100 0.67 -3.38 5.82
C PRO A 100 0.96 -3.11 4.35
N VAL A 101 -0.12 -2.81 3.62
CA VAL A 101 -0.05 -2.36 2.23
C VAL A 101 0.07 -0.84 2.23
N VAL A 102 1.08 -0.33 1.51
CA VAL A 102 1.41 1.09 1.45
C VAL A 102 1.56 1.57 0.03
N GLU A 103 1.30 2.85 -0.18
CA GLU A 103 1.71 3.59 -1.36
C GLU A 103 3.08 4.23 -1.07
N VAL A 104 4.06 4.00 -1.94
CA VAL A 104 5.41 4.59 -1.82
C VAL A 104 5.56 5.76 -2.78
N TRP A 105 5.89 6.90 -2.21
CA TRP A 105 6.19 8.15 -2.92
C TRP A 105 7.66 8.52 -2.74
N ARG A 106 8.12 9.57 -3.43
CA ARG A 106 9.49 10.07 -3.30
C ARG A 106 9.85 10.47 -1.87
N SER A 107 8.89 10.99 -1.10
CA SER A 107 9.09 11.54 0.24
C SER A 107 8.72 10.58 1.38
N GLY A 108 8.25 9.36 1.08
CA GLY A 108 7.85 8.42 2.14
C GLY A 108 6.76 7.48 1.70
N VAL A 109 5.94 7.05 2.65
CA VAL A 109 4.85 6.12 2.43
C VAL A 109 3.54 6.62 3.03
N ARG A 110 2.46 6.22 2.37
CA ARG A 110 1.10 6.36 2.85
C ARG A 110 0.52 4.98 3.11
N LEU A 111 -0.02 4.78 4.30
CA LEU A 111 -0.73 3.54 4.61
C LEU A 111 -2.00 3.45 3.77
N ILE A 112 -2.15 2.35 3.03
CA ILE A 112 -3.37 2.03 2.28
C ILE A 112 -4.26 1.13 3.12
N ALA A 113 -3.73 0.02 3.64
CA ALA A 113 -4.47 -0.97 4.42
C ALA A 113 -3.55 -1.65 5.44
N ARG A 114 -4.10 -2.16 6.55
CA ARG A 114 -3.30 -2.77 7.61
C ARG A 114 -2.72 -4.14 7.21
N ASN A 115 -3.36 -4.81 6.26
CA ASN A 115 -2.89 -6.06 5.69
C ASN A 115 -3.45 -6.27 4.27
N VAL A 116 -3.03 -7.37 3.64
CA VAL A 116 -3.44 -7.76 2.30
C VAL A 116 -4.94 -8.05 2.21
N ASP A 117 -5.50 -8.71 3.23
CA ASP A 117 -6.88 -9.16 3.25
C ASP A 117 -7.86 -7.97 3.32
N GLU A 118 -7.59 -6.99 4.17
CA GLU A 118 -8.34 -5.73 4.23
C GLU A 118 -8.28 -4.98 2.90
N TYR A 119 -7.12 -5.00 2.23
CA TYR A 119 -6.98 -4.32 0.95
C TYR A 119 -7.79 -5.01 -0.15
N ILE A 120 -7.70 -6.34 -0.26
CA ILE A 120 -8.53 -7.11 -1.20
C ILE A 120 -10.01 -6.87 -0.90
N HIS A 121 -10.44 -7.05 0.35
CA HIS A 121 -11.85 -6.87 0.75
C HIS A 121 -12.36 -5.48 0.38
N ARG A 122 -11.58 -4.42 0.64
CA ARG A 122 -11.93 -3.06 0.21
C ARG A 122 -12.07 -2.95 -1.31
N ILE A 123 -11.12 -3.49 -2.08
CA ILE A 123 -11.17 -3.47 -3.54
C ILE A 123 -12.45 -4.12 -4.05
N LEU A 124 -12.84 -5.25 -3.48
CA LEU A 124 -14.03 -6.00 -3.89
C LEU A 124 -15.32 -5.25 -3.57
N VAL A 125 -15.39 -4.60 -2.40
CA VAL A 125 -16.53 -3.75 -2.03
C VAL A 125 -16.65 -2.54 -2.97
N GLU A 126 -15.54 -1.88 -3.28
CA GLU A 126 -15.51 -0.74 -4.21
C GLU A 126 -15.87 -1.16 -5.64
N GLU A 127 -15.51 -2.38 -6.06
CA GLU A 127 -15.89 -2.93 -7.35
C GLU A 127 -17.38 -3.29 -7.42
N ASP A 128 -17.90 -3.94 -6.38
CA ASP A 128 -19.30 -4.33 -6.29
C ASP A 128 -20.25 -3.13 -6.26
N ALA A 129 -19.83 -2.03 -5.61
CA ALA A 129 -20.55 -0.76 -5.64
C ALA A 129 -20.62 -0.11 -7.03
N GLN A 130 -19.73 -0.52 -7.96
CA GLN A 130 -19.75 -0.11 -9.37
C GLN A 130 -20.42 -1.16 -10.27
N GLU A 131 -21.00 -2.22 -9.68
CA GLU A 131 -21.60 -3.37 -10.38
C GLU A 131 -20.63 -4.11 -11.32
N LEU A 132 -19.32 -3.98 -11.05
CA LEU A 132 -18.25 -4.64 -11.81
C LEU A 132 -17.90 -6.01 -11.20
N THR A 133 -17.12 -6.82 -11.93
CA THR A 133 -16.88 -8.23 -11.55
C THR A 133 -15.47 -8.77 -11.83
N GLU A 134 -14.63 -7.96 -12.45
CA GLU A 134 -13.35 -8.41 -13.00
C GLU A 134 -12.33 -8.67 -11.88
N LEU A 135 -12.23 -7.76 -10.91
CA LEU A 135 -11.35 -7.88 -9.74
C LEU A 135 -11.84 -8.97 -8.79
N TYR A 136 -13.16 -9.13 -8.63
CA TYR A 136 -13.76 -10.22 -7.86
C TYR A 136 -13.36 -11.58 -8.46
N ARG A 137 -13.50 -11.76 -9.78
CA ARG A 137 -13.03 -12.98 -10.46
C ARG A 137 -11.53 -13.15 -10.35
N ALA A 138 -10.75 -12.07 -10.40
CA ALA A 138 -9.29 -12.11 -10.25
C ALA A 138 -8.83 -12.48 -8.84
N SER A 139 -9.66 -12.23 -7.82
CA SER A 139 -9.36 -12.53 -6.42
C SER A 139 -9.60 -13.99 -6.02
N GLU A 140 -10.23 -14.80 -6.88
CA GLU A 140 -10.43 -16.25 -6.73
C GLU A 140 -10.92 -16.64 -5.31
N GLU A 141 -10.32 -17.67 -4.70
CA GLU A 141 -10.69 -18.18 -3.37
C GLU A 141 -10.55 -17.14 -2.25
N ALA A 142 -9.59 -16.21 -2.36
CA ALA A 142 -9.47 -15.12 -1.39
C ALA A 142 -10.69 -14.19 -1.45
N GLY A 143 -11.21 -13.92 -2.65
CA GLY A 143 -12.41 -13.12 -2.83
C GLY A 143 -13.63 -13.72 -2.16
N GLU A 144 -13.89 -15.00 -2.45
CA GLU A 144 -15.02 -15.73 -1.88
C GLU A 144 -14.98 -15.80 -0.35
N LYS A 145 -13.77 -15.91 0.21
CA LYS A 145 -13.56 -15.93 1.67
C LYS A 145 -13.74 -14.56 2.32
N LEU A 146 -13.32 -13.49 1.64
CA LEU A 146 -13.26 -12.14 2.22
C LEU A 146 -14.54 -11.34 2.00
N TYR A 147 -15.24 -11.56 0.88
CA TYR A 147 -16.41 -10.76 0.50
C TYR A 147 -17.46 -11.57 -0.24
N LYS A 148 -18.73 -11.43 0.17
CA LYS A 148 -19.87 -11.95 -0.59
C LYS A 148 -20.33 -10.87 -1.57
N LYS A 149 -20.24 -11.14 -2.87
CA LYS A 149 -20.74 -10.23 -3.90
C LYS A 149 -22.22 -9.86 -3.67
N GLY A 150 -22.57 -8.58 -3.81
CA GLY A 150 -23.89 -8.03 -3.51
C GLY A 150 -24.11 -7.65 -2.04
N ALA A 151 -23.18 -7.97 -1.14
CA ALA A 151 -23.35 -7.68 0.29
C ALA A 151 -23.41 -6.19 0.62
N PHE A 152 -22.84 -5.32 -0.23
CA PHE A 152 -23.00 -3.87 -0.08
C PHE A 152 -24.46 -3.46 -0.27
N ALA A 153 -25.08 -3.83 -1.40
CA ALA A 153 -26.48 -3.54 -1.69
C ALA A 153 -27.43 -4.19 -0.66
N GLU A 154 -27.17 -5.44 -0.26
CA GLU A 154 -27.96 -6.15 0.77
C GLU A 154 -27.93 -5.45 2.14
N SER A 155 -26.88 -4.67 2.44
CA SER A 155 -26.72 -4.03 3.75
C SER A 155 -27.58 -2.80 3.99
N GLN A 156 -28.18 -2.24 2.93
CA GLN A 156 -28.96 -0.98 2.97
C GLN A 156 -28.17 0.24 3.48
N ILE A 157 -26.84 0.16 3.56
CA ILE A 157 -25.98 1.32 3.83
C ILE A 157 -25.81 2.09 2.52
N ASP A 158 -26.34 3.30 2.47
CA ASP A 158 -26.30 4.19 1.31
C ASP A 158 -24.89 4.72 1.00
N ASN A 159 -24.05 4.88 2.02
CA ASN A 159 -22.72 5.44 1.89
C ASN A 159 -21.63 4.36 1.90
N LEU A 160 -20.92 4.23 0.78
CA LEU A 160 -19.82 3.27 0.62
C LEU A 160 -18.74 3.41 1.70
N ASP A 161 -18.31 4.63 2.01
CA ASP A 161 -17.26 4.85 3.03
C ASP A 161 -17.73 4.37 4.41
N VAL A 162 -19.00 4.59 4.75
CA VAL A 162 -19.60 4.11 6.00
C VAL A 162 -19.67 2.59 6.03
N TYR A 163 -20.00 1.96 4.90
CA TYR A 163 -19.98 0.50 4.81
C TYR A 163 -18.58 -0.05 5.03
N VAL A 164 -17.57 0.48 4.31
CA VAL A 164 -16.18 0.01 4.40
C VAL A 164 -15.65 0.18 5.82
N LEU A 165 -15.86 1.34 6.45
CA LEU A 165 -15.46 1.59 7.85
C LEU A 165 -16.14 0.65 8.86
N LYS A 166 -17.36 0.19 8.59
CA LYS A 166 -18.12 -0.69 9.50
C LYS A 166 -17.90 -2.19 9.26
N LYS A 167 -17.69 -2.60 8.00
CA LYS A 167 -17.72 -4.01 7.58
C LYS A 167 -16.38 -4.55 7.13
N VAL A 168 -15.46 -3.68 6.72
CA VAL A 168 -14.15 -4.08 6.18
C VAL A 168 -13.05 -3.78 7.18
N GLY A 169 -12.86 -2.52 7.52
CA GLY A 169 -11.75 -2.09 8.35
C GLY A 169 -11.59 -0.57 8.41
N LEU A 170 -10.60 -0.11 9.16
CA LEU A 170 -10.29 1.32 9.27
C LEU A 170 -9.21 1.68 8.28
N PHE A 171 -9.48 2.69 7.46
CA PHE A 171 -8.60 3.13 6.40
C PHE A 171 -8.26 4.62 6.58
N PRO A 172 -6.97 5.00 6.52
CA PRO A 172 -6.51 6.37 6.67
C PRO A 172 -7.29 7.38 5.82
N ASP A 173 -7.42 7.13 4.52
CA ASP A 173 -8.09 8.02 3.58
C ASP A 173 -9.61 8.12 3.84
N LEU A 174 -10.26 7.06 4.31
CA LEU A 174 -11.68 7.09 4.65
C LEU A 174 -11.96 7.92 5.91
N LEU A 175 -11.09 7.85 6.91
CA LEU A 175 -11.18 8.70 8.10
C LEU A 175 -10.92 10.16 7.72
N GLU A 176 -9.95 10.43 6.86
CA GLU A 176 -9.67 11.77 6.35
C GLU A 176 -10.85 12.33 5.54
N ARG A 177 -11.46 11.53 4.65
CA ARG A 177 -12.69 11.90 3.92
C ARG A 177 -13.88 12.14 4.85
N LYS A 178 -14.03 11.35 5.91
CA LYS A 178 -15.08 11.55 6.92
C LYS A 178 -14.91 12.87 7.66
N VAL A 179 -13.68 13.23 8.02
CA VAL A 179 -13.39 14.55 8.61
C VAL A 179 -13.75 15.69 7.64
N LEU A 180 -13.39 15.56 6.36
CA LEU A 180 -13.72 16.58 5.35
C LEU A 180 -15.25 16.78 5.24
N ARG A 181 -16.01 15.69 5.20
CA ARG A 181 -17.48 15.76 5.17
C ARG A 181 -18.05 16.51 6.37
N HIS A 182 -17.56 16.24 7.58
CA HIS A 182 -17.98 16.98 8.77
C HIS A 182 -17.67 18.49 8.67
N PHE A 183 -16.54 18.87 8.06
CA PHE A 183 -16.27 20.27 7.77
C PHE A 183 -17.23 20.87 6.74
N ASP A 184 -17.56 20.12 5.68
CA ASP A 184 -18.49 20.57 4.63
C ASP A 184 -19.92 20.76 5.19
N GLU A 185 -20.30 19.97 6.19
CA GLU A 185 -21.56 20.08 6.93
C GLU A 185 -21.55 21.17 8.01
N GLY A 186 -20.41 21.82 8.26
CA GLY A 186 -20.25 22.80 9.34
C GLY A 186 -20.22 22.19 10.74
N ASP A 187 -20.01 20.87 10.86
CA ASP A 187 -19.85 20.17 12.13
C ASP A 187 -18.37 20.05 12.53
N HIS A 188 -17.85 21.16 13.05
CA HIS A 188 -16.45 21.25 13.51
C HIS A 188 -16.16 20.29 14.66
N VAL A 189 -17.15 20.00 15.51
CA VAL A 189 -16.97 19.11 16.67
C VAL A 189 -16.77 17.69 16.20
N SER A 190 -17.61 17.18 15.30
CA SER A 190 -17.46 15.83 14.74
C SER A 190 -16.18 15.70 13.90
N ALA A 191 -15.78 16.75 13.20
CA ALA A 191 -14.49 16.78 12.49
C ALA A 191 -13.30 16.61 13.46
N MET A 192 -13.31 17.33 14.58
CA MET A 192 -12.28 17.21 15.62
C MET A 192 -12.29 15.86 16.32
N VAL A 193 -13.47 15.35 16.70
CA VAL A 193 -13.60 14.04 17.36
C VAL A 193 -13.14 12.91 16.45
N THR A 194 -13.49 12.96 15.16
CA THR A 194 -13.01 11.98 14.17
C THR A 194 -11.50 12.09 13.96
N GLY A 195 -10.96 13.31 13.90
CA GLY A 195 -9.53 13.57 13.83
C GLY A 195 -8.76 13.03 15.04
N GLU A 196 -9.28 13.22 16.25
CA GLU A 196 -8.69 12.69 17.48
C GLU A 196 -8.74 11.16 17.48
N PHE A 197 -9.88 10.57 17.10
CA PHE A 197 -10.05 9.12 16.95
C PHE A 197 -8.99 8.54 16.01
N TYR A 198 -8.71 9.21 14.89
CA TYR A 198 -7.69 8.79 13.92
C TYR A 198 -6.27 8.69 14.55
N THR A 199 -5.96 9.47 15.59
CA THR A 199 -4.65 9.44 16.27
C THR A 199 -4.47 8.32 17.29
N LYS A 200 -5.50 7.51 17.53
CA LYS A 200 -5.43 6.38 18.47
C LYS A 200 -4.30 5.42 18.07
N LYS A 201 -3.43 5.11 19.04
CA LYS A 201 -2.15 4.40 18.82
C LYS A 201 -2.31 2.99 18.24
N ASP A 202 -3.43 2.35 18.54
CA ASP A 202 -3.78 0.99 18.13
C ASP A 202 -4.35 0.91 16.71
N LEU A 203 -4.80 2.03 16.13
CA LEU A 203 -5.38 2.03 14.78
C LEU A 203 -4.29 1.84 13.71
N PHE A 204 -3.26 2.68 13.76
CA PHE A 204 -2.20 2.75 12.76
C PHE A 204 -0.82 2.86 13.43
N PRO A 205 -0.37 1.79 14.11
CA PRO A 205 0.83 1.84 14.95
C PRO A 205 2.06 2.26 14.12
N GLY A 206 2.80 3.24 14.65
CA GLY A 206 4.03 3.75 14.06
C GLY A 206 3.86 4.80 12.96
N PHE A 207 2.66 4.98 12.39
CA PHE A 207 2.42 5.98 11.35
C PHE A 207 2.23 7.38 11.93
N GLY A 208 2.95 8.36 11.38
CA GLY A 208 2.86 9.77 11.78
C GLY A 208 1.72 10.55 11.11
N ARG A 209 1.25 10.10 9.94
CA ARG A 209 0.17 10.76 9.16
C ARG A 209 -1.08 11.13 9.99
N PRO A 210 -1.61 10.29 10.89
CA PRO A 210 -2.77 10.67 11.69
C PRO A 210 -2.55 11.92 12.53
N PHE A 211 -1.37 12.05 13.15
CA PHE A 211 -1.01 13.20 13.97
C PHE A 211 -0.80 14.47 13.14
N VAL A 212 -0.20 14.35 11.95
CA VAL A 212 -0.09 15.47 11.00
C VAL A 212 -1.47 15.96 10.60
N TYR A 213 -2.36 15.05 10.23
CA TYR A 213 -3.71 15.40 9.81
C TYR A 213 -4.50 16.05 10.96
N TYR A 214 -4.41 15.50 12.18
CA TYR A 214 -5.06 16.07 13.35
C TYR A 214 -4.53 17.47 13.71
N ALA A 215 -3.22 17.70 13.60
CA ALA A 215 -2.65 19.03 13.77
C ALA A 215 -3.26 20.05 12.80
N ASN A 216 -3.47 19.66 11.53
CA ASN A 216 -4.09 20.50 10.52
C ASN A 216 -5.58 20.79 10.83
N ILE A 217 -6.32 19.79 11.32
CA ILE A 217 -7.72 19.98 11.79
C ILE A 217 -7.74 21.03 12.91
N LEU A 218 -6.90 20.86 13.93
CA LEU A 218 -6.82 21.77 15.08
C LEU A 218 -6.43 23.19 14.67
N GLN A 219 -5.49 23.33 13.75
CA GLN A 219 -5.11 24.63 13.19
C GLN A 219 -6.28 25.29 12.45
N LYS A 220 -7.00 24.52 11.62
CA LYS A 220 -8.16 25.00 10.85
C LYS A 220 -9.28 25.55 11.74
N VAL A 221 -9.46 24.99 12.94
CA VAL A 221 -10.45 25.45 13.93
C VAL A 221 -9.90 26.47 14.94
N GLY A 222 -8.67 26.98 14.75
CA GLY A 222 -8.07 28.01 15.60
C GLY A 222 -7.42 27.52 16.90
N ARG A 223 -7.31 26.20 17.13
CA ARG A 223 -6.68 25.60 18.32
C ARG A 223 -5.16 25.47 18.17
N ASN A 224 -4.48 26.60 17.94
CA ASN A 224 -3.06 26.63 17.54
C ASN A 224 -2.09 25.97 18.54
N SER A 225 -2.32 26.09 19.84
CA SER A 225 -1.45 25.46 20.85
C SER A 225 -1.52 23.93 20.75
N GLU A 226 -2.72 23.38 20.61
CA GLU A 226 -2.93 21.94 20.50
C GLU A 226 -2.47 21.41 19.15
N ALA A 227 -2.66 22.19 18.08
CA ALA A 227 -2.11 21.89 16.77
C ALA A 227 -0.58 21.74 16.83
N LYS A 228 0.10 22.63 17.55
CA LYS A 228 1.55 22.57 17.78
C LYS A 228 1.95 21.31 18.54
N ASP A 229 1.17 20.90 19.54
CA ASP A 229 1.45 19.69 20.31
C ASP A 229 1.23 18.42 19.48
N ALA A 230 0.14 18.34 18.71
CA ALA A 230 -0.11 17.26 17.77
C ALA A 230 1.01 17.15 16.71
N ALA A 231 1.48 18.28 16.17
CA ALA A 231 2.59 18.32 15.23
C ALA A 231 3.90 17.81 15.86
N ARG A 232 4.19 18.18 17.12
CA ARG A 232 5.35 17.63 17.85
C ARG A 232 5.26 16.14 18.04
N VAL A 233 4.07 15.59 18.28
CA VAL A 233 3.87 14.13 18.36
C VAL A 233 4.13 13.48 17.01
N ALA A 234 3.63 14.07 15.91
CA ALA A 234 3.89 13.59 14.56
C ALA A 234 5.40 13.48 14.26
N LEU A 235 6.17 14.51 14.64
CA LEU A 235 7.63 14.56 14.43
C LEU A 235 8.42 13.54 15.26
N LYS A 236 7.79 12.89 16.26
CA LYS A 236 8.38 11.76 16.99
C LYS A 236 8.21 10.42 16.25
N SER A 237 7.32 10.35 15.27
CA SER A 237 7.18 9.18 14.39
C SER A 237 8.25 9.21 13.29
N PRO A 238 8.57 8.07 12.66
CA PRO A 238 9.50 8.05 11.53
C PRO A 238 9.00 8.97 10.40
N TRP A 239 9.84 9.90 9.96
CA TRP A 239 9.40 10.99 9.07
C TRP A 239 8.83 10.51 7.73
N TRP A 240 9.33 9.38 7.23
CA TRP A 240 8.83 8.72 6.02
C TRP A 240 7.39 8.21 6.16
N THR A 241 6.74 8.31 7.33
CA THR A 241 5.34 7.93 7.56
C THR A 241 4.39 9.12 7.73
N LEU A 242 4.89 10.35 7.60
CA LEU A 242 4.07 11.56 7.72
C LEU A 242 3.06 11.68 6.56
N GLY A 243 3.30 10.99 5.44
CA GLY A 243 2.35 10.88 4.32
C GLY A 243 2.12 12.19 3.56
N CYS A 244 3.02 13.17 3.72
CA CYS A 244 2.99 14.46 3.05
C CYS A 244 4.14 14.59 2.04
N PRO A 245 3.96 15.30 0.92
CA PRO A 245 5.09 15.81 0.15
C PRO A 245 5.95 16.68 1.07
N TYR A 246 7.27 16.52 1.01
CA TYR A 246 8.16 17.53 1.55
C TYR A 246 8.22 18.65 0.50
N GLU A 247 7.69 19.82 0.83
CA GLU A 247 8.00 21.02 0.08
C GLU A 247 9.48 21.36 0.35
N ALA A 248 10.24 21.60 -0.72
CA ALA A 248 11.65 21.96 -0.67
C ALA A 248 11.84 23.47 -0.48
#